data_AF-A0A2P8E4S0-F1
#
_entry.id   AF-A0A2P8E4S0-F1
#
_cell.length_a   1.000
_cell.length_b   1.000
_cell.length_c   1.000
_cell.angle_alpha   90.00
_cell.angle_beta   90.00
_cell.angle_gamma   90.00
#
_symmetry.space_group_name_H-M   'P 1'
#
loop_
_entity.id
_entity.type
_entity.pdbx_description
1 polymer ?
#
loop_
_entity_poly.entity_id
_entity_poly.type
_entity_poly.pdbx_seq_one_letter_code
_entity_poly.pdbx_strand_id
1 'polypeptide(L)'
;MINFHFRPETYFDGTGPTALLVKLTYPESQWGEEINIYTNVIDGEYHFEAIDFYGNELMLSPEKSNKTLSLQEVIFMIETMEANPILQQGNIDLTLCGIPEAESYLYPDLENYFNEKRKHFGLI
;
A
#
# COMPACT_ATOMS: atom_id res chain seq x y z
N MET A 1 -14.76 -14.59 5.20
CA MET A 1 -13.42 -15.22 5.22
C MET A 1 -12.61 -14.51 4.16
N ILE A 2 -11.42 -13.99 4.52
CA ILE A 2 -10.58 -13.22 3.62
C ILE A 2 -10.05 -14.11 2.49
N ASN A 3 -10.21 -13.69 1.24
CA ASN A 3 -9.66 -14.39 0.08
C ASN A 3 -8.26 -13.87 -0.27
N PHE A 4 -7.23 -14.41 0.37
CA PHE A 4 -5.83 -14.04 0.14
C PHE A 4 -5.33 -14.27 -1.30
N HIS A 5 -5.98 -15.15 -2.05
CA HIS A 5 -5.65 -15.43 -3.45
C HIS A 5 -6.43 -14.57 -4.45
N PHE A 6 -7.35 -13.72 -3.97
CA PHE A 6 -8.09 -12.80 -4.83
C PHE A 6 -7.12 -11.92 -5.61
N ARG A 7 -7.41 -11.72 -6.89
CA ARG A 7 -6.57 -11.01 -7.84
C ARG A 7 -7.47 -10.28 -8.84
N PRO A 8 -7.37 -8.95 -8.96
CA PRO A 8 -8.16 -8.22 -9.95
C PRO A 8 -7.69 -8.59 -11.36
N GLU A 9 -8.61 -8.59 -12.32
CA GLU A 9 -8.29 -8.87 -13.73
C GLU A 9 -7.40 -7.77 -14.33
N THR A 10 -7.66 -6.52 -13.94
CA THR A 10 -6.90 -5.33 -14.33
C THR A 10 -6.94 -4.30 -13.21
N TYR A 11 -5.95 -3.41 -13.17
CA TYR A 11 -5.95 -2.23 -12.29
C TYR A 11 -6.61 -1.01 -12.93
N PHE A 12 -6.77 -1.02 -14.24
CA PHE A 12 -7.17 0.15 -15.01
C PHE A 12 -8.62 0.03 -15.46
N ASP A 13 -9.38 1.09 -15.22
CA ASP A 13 -10.78 1.26 -15.64
C ASP A 13 -10.92 2.06 -16.95
N GLY A 14 -9.79 2.45 -17.55
CA GLY A 14 -9.72 3.23 -18.79
C GLY A 14 -9.68 4.75 -18.60
N THR A 15 -9.62 5.25 -17.36
CA THR A 15 -9.61 6.70 -17.08
C THR A 15 -8.23 7.35 -17.07
N GLY A 16 -7.14 6.57 -17.05
CA GLY A 16 -5.78 7.11 -17.08
C GLY A 16 -4.68 6.04 -17.11
N PRO A 17 -3.41 6.46 -17.27
CA PRO A 17 -2.25 5.57 -17.30
C PRO A 17 -1.79 5.11 -15.91
N THR A 18 -2.36 5.68 -14.85
CA THR A 18 -2.04 5.41 -13.44
C THR A 18 -3.31 5.07 -12.68
N ALA A 19 -3.25 4.07 -11.81
CA ALA A 19 -4.34 3.68 -10.92
C ALA A 19 -3.89 3.76 -9.46
N LEU A 20 -4.78 4.25 -8.58
CA LEU A 20 -4.58 4.17 -7.13
C LEU A 20 -4.85 2.74 -6.68
N LEU A 21 -3.82 2.06 -6.19
CA LEU A 21 -3.90 0.68 -5.75
C LEU A 21 -4.43 0.59 -4.32
N VAL A 22 -3.82 1.35 -3.41
CA VAL A 22 -4.11 1.35 -1.98
C VAL A 22 -3.89 2.75 -1.42
N LYS A 23 -4.79 3.16 -0.52
CA LYS A 23 -4.60 4.30 0.37
C LYS A 23 -4.35 3.77 1.79
N LEU A 24 -3.28 4.21 2.41
CA LEU A 24 -2.91 3.86 3.78
C LEU A 24 -2.99 5.11 4.65
N THR A 25 -3.72 5.04 5.76
CA THR A 25 -3.80 6.09 6.76
C THR A 25 -3.19 5.58 8.06
N TYR A 26 -2.38 6.39 8.74
CA TYR A 26 -1.77 6.06 10.02
C TYR A 26 -2.27 7.01 11.12
N PRO A 27 -3.44 6.75 11.73
CA PRO A 27 -4.05 7.67 12.69
C PRO A 27 -3.18 7.95 13.93
N GLU A 28 -2.32 7.00 14.30
CA GLU A 28 -1.44 7.12 15.46
C GLU A 28 -0.16 7.93 15.19
N SER A 29 0.13 8.26 13.93
CA SER A 29 1.24 9.14 13.59
C SER A 29 0.93 10.58 13.98
N GLN A 30 1.97 11.42 14.13
CA GLN A 30 1.84 12.76 14.69
C GLN A 30 0.82 13.65 13.94
N TRP A 31 0.66 13.44 12.63
CA TRP A 31 -0.19 14.25 11.76
C TRP A 31 -1.28 13.44 11.03
N GLY A 32 -1.46 12.16 11.38
CA GLY A 32 -2.36 11.28 10.63
C GLY A 32 -1.85 11.05 9.20
N GLU A 33 -0.57 10.71 9.07
CA GLU A 33 0.15 10.48 7.82
C GLU A 33 -0.61 9.56 6.88
N GLU A 34 -0.60 9.91 5.60
CA GLU A 34 -1.17 9.12 4.51
C GLU A 34 -0.08 8.70 3.54
N ILE A 35 -0.13 7.44 3.11
CA ILE A 35 0.71 6.89 2.05
C ILE A 35 -0.19 6.31 0.98
N ASN A 36 -0.01 6.75 -0.27
CA ASN A 36 -0.77 6.24 -1.41
C ASN A 36 0.14 5.38 -2.27
N ILE A 37 -0.29 4.15 -2.56
CA ILE A 37 0.39 3.25 -3.48
C ILE A 37 -0.31 3.33 -4.82
N TYR A 38 0.43 3.75 -5.85
CA TYR A 38 -0.02 3.83 -7.22
C TYR A 38 0.57 2.70 -8.05
N THR A 39 -0.08 2.41 -9.17
CA THR A 39 0.44 1.53 -10.20
C THR A 39 0.31 2.15 -11.58
N ASN A 40 1.33 1.95 -12.40
CA ASN A 40 1.40 2.36 -13.80
C ASN A 40 1.94 1.20 -14.64
N VAL A 41 1.75 1.28 -15.96
CA VAL A 41 2.30 0.27 -16.90
C VAL A 41 3.44 0.87 -17.68
N ILE A 42 4.60 0.23 -17.61
CA ILE A 42 5.79 0.56 -18.41
C ILE A 42 6.23 -0.73 -19.10
N ASP A 43 6.37 -0.69 -20.43
CA ASP A 43 6.81 -1.82 -21.25
C ASP A 43 6.04 -3.15 -21.00
N GLY A 44 4.77 -3.05 -20.59
CA GLY A 44 3.90 -4.19 -20.30
C GLY A 44 4.03 -4.77 -18.90
N GLU A 45 4.90 -4.23 -18.04
CA GLU A 45 4.98 -4.56 -16.62
C GLU A 45 4.20 -3.53 -15.78
N TYR A 46 3.52 -3.98 -14.74
CA TYR A 46 2.98 -3.11 -13.71
C TYR A 46 4.13 -2.66 -12.82
N HIS A 47 4.33 -1.36 -12.68
CA HIS A 47 5.23 -0.75 -11.72
C HIS A 47 4.42 -0.21 -10.55
N PHE A 48 5.01 -0.23 -9.35
CA PHE A 48 4.39 0.24 -8.13
C PHE A 48 5.21 1.39 -7.54
N GLU A 49 4.53 2.42 -7.07
CA GLU A 49 5.15 3.59 -6.45
C GLU A 49 4.35 3.99 -5.22
N ALA A 50 5.02 4.20 -4.09
CA ALA A 50 4.40 4.73 -2.89
C ALA A 50 4.78 6.19 -2.71
N ILE A 51 3.78 7.02 -2.45
CA ILE A 51 3.92 8.47 -2.31
C ILE A 51 3.34 8.87 -0.95
N ASP A 52 4.16 9.55 -0.16
CA ASP A 52 3.75 10.22 1.07
C ASP A 52 3.75 11.75 0.90
N PHE A 53 3.41 12.47 1.97
CA PHE A 53 3.37 13.93 1.95
C PHE A 53 4.77 14.58 1.89
N TYR A 54 5.79 13.94 2.46
CA TYR A 54 7.14 14.52 2.58
C TYR A 54 8.03 14.28 1.36
N GLY A 55 7.57 13.47 0.40
CA GLY A 55 8.37 13.08 -0.77
C GLY A 55 9.49 12.12 -0.40
N ASN A 56 9.26 11.26 0.59
CA ASN A 56 10.19 10.21 0.96
C ASN A 56 10.30 9.17 -0.16
N GLU A 57 11.51 8.67 -0.39
CA GLU A 57 11.73 7.54 -1.29
C GLU A 57 11.32 6.25 -0.58
N LEU A 58 10.13 5.74 -0.92
CA LEU A 58 9.57 4.51 -0.38
C LEU A 58 9.86 3.33 -1.31
N MET A 59 10.50 2.31 -0.76
CA MET A 59 10.86 1.08 -1.45
C MET A 59 9.75 0.04 -1.24
N LEU A 60 9.24 -0.51 -2.35
CA LEU A 60 8.18 -1.52 -2.35
C LEU A 60 8.72 -2.88 -2.77
N SER A 61 8.17 -3.95 -2.18
CA SER A 61 8.50 -5.32 -2.52
C SER A 61 7.23 -6.14 -2.76
N PRO A 62 6.90 -6.53 -4.01
CA PRO A 62 7.66 -6.28 -5.24
C PRO A 62 7.55 -4.83 -5.74
N GLU A 63 8.59 -4.29 -6.38
CA GLU A 63 8.54 -2.97 -7.04
C GLU A 63 7.77 -3.00 -8.37
N LYS A 64 7.66 -4.18 -8.99
CA LYS A 64 6.99 -4.40 -10.27
C LYS A 64 6.51 -5.83 -10.44
N SER A 65 5.59 -6.05 -11.38
CA SER A 65 5.06 -7.38 -11.70
C SER A 65 4.52 -7.46 -13.13
N ASN A 66 4.64 -8.62 -13.75
CA ASN A 66 4.06 -8.91 -15.08
C ASN A 66 2.54 -9.14 -15.05
N LYS A 67 1.96 -9.13 -13.84
CA LYS A 67 0.60 -9.58 -13.58
C LYS A 67 0.08 -8.77 -12.37
N THR A 68 -1.21 -8.44 -12.29
CA THR A 68 -1.82 -7.88 -11.05
C THR A 68 -1.39 -8.69 -9.82
N LEU A 69 -1.38 -8.09 -8.64
CA LEU A 69 -1.00 -8.78 -7.41
C LEU A 69 -2.22 -9.49 -6.84
N SER A 70 -1.98 -10.58 -6.14
CA SER A 70 -2.97 -11.14 -5.23
C SER A 70 -3.09 -10.26 -3.98
N LEU A 71 -4.21 -10.39 -3.25
CA LEU A 71 -4.39 -9.72 -1.97
C LEU A 71 -3.22 -9.99 -1.01
N GLN A 72 -2.73 -11.23 -0.97
CA GLN A 72 -1.57 -11.59 -0.16
C GLN A 72 -0.30 -10.83 -0.57
N GLU A 73 -0.04 -10.71 -1.87
CA GLU A 73 1.13 -9.98 -2.39
C GLU A 73 1.03 -8.48 -2.08
N VAL A 74 -0.17 -7.89 -2.11
CA VAL A 74 -0.39 -6.49 -1.70
C VAL A 74 -0.18 -6.30 -0.20
N ILE A 75 -0.72 -7.20 0.64
CA ILE A 75 -0.48 -7.16 2.09
C ILE A 75 1.02 -7.24 2.38
N PHE A 76 1.71 -8.18 1.74
CA PHE A 76 3.15 -8.33 1.88
C PHE A 76 3.88 -7.03 1.50
N MET A 77 3.55 -6.45 0.34
CA MET A 77 4.12 -5.18 -0.11
C MET A 77 3.95 -4.05 0.91
N ILE A 78 2.76 -3.91 1.51
CA ILE A 78 2.49 -2.90 2.54
C ILE A 78 3.32 -3.17 3.80
N GLU A 79 3.36 -4.43 4.25
CA GLU A 79 4.03 -4.81 5.51
C GLU A 79 5.56 -4.80 5.41
N THR A 80 6.12 -4.91 4.20
CA THR A 80 7.57 -4.87 3.96
C THR A 80 8.02 -3.55 3.31
N MET A 81 7.17 -2.52 3.31
CA MET A 81 7.53 -1.21 2.79
C MET A 81 8.59 -0.57 3.68
N GLU A 82 9.64 -0.04 3.06
CA GLU A 82 10.77 0.60 3.74
C GLU A 82 11.02 1.98 3.16
N ALA A 83 11.53 2.92 3.95
CA ALA A 83 11.99 4.21 3.46
C ALA A 83 13.52 4.21 3.28
N ASN A 84 14.03 5.03 2.35
CA ASN A 84 15.47 5.23 2.22
C ASN A 84 16.05 5.86 3.52
N PRO A 85 16.95 5.18 4.25
CA PRO A 85 17.40 5.63 5.57
C PRO A 85 18.23 6.93 5.53
N ILE A 86 18.74 7.32 4.36
CA ILE A 86 19.60 8.50 4.19
C ILE A 86 18.77 9.76 3.95
N LEU A 87 17.62 9.64 3.28
CA LEU A 87 16.82 10.77 2.80
C LEU A 87 15.48 10.94 3.54
N GLN A 88 15.28 10.18 4.61
CA GLN A 88 14.01 10.16 5.35
C GLN A 88 13.65 11.49 6.03
N GLN A 89 12.38 11.85 5.97
CA GLN A 89 11.75 13.00 6.60
C GLN A 89 10.46 12.58 7.32
N GLY A 90 9.98 13.43 8.25
CA GLY A 90 8.67 13.22 8.89
C GLY A 90 8.58 12.00 9.82
N ASN A 91 9.71 11.43 10.25
CA ASN A 91 9.77 10.17 11.01
C ASN A 91 9.07 9.00 10.30
N ILE A 92 9.18 8.94 8.97
CA ILE A 92 8.53 7.92 8.14
C ILE A 92 8.84 6.49 8.60
N ASP A 93 10.05 6.20 9.06
CA ASP A 93 10.42 4.88 9.60
C ASP A 93 9.51 4.45 10.77
N LEU A 94 9.15 5.40 11.65
CA LEU A 94 8.24 5.14 12.76
C LEU A 94 6.80 4.98 12.27
N THR A 95 6.39 5.76 11.27
CA THR A 95 5.07 5.62 10.63
C THR A 95 4.92 4.23 10.01
N LEU A 96 5.93 3.74 9.28
CA LEU A 96 5.95 2.42 8.65
C LEU A 96 5.94 1.26 9.67
N CYS A 97 6.37 1.50 10.92
CA CYS A 97 6.22 0.53 12.01
C CYS A 97 4.77 0.38 12.52
N GLY A 98 3.88 1.32 12.17
CA GLY A 98 2.48 1.31 12.54
C GLY A 98 1.65 0.29 11.75
N ILE A 99 0.37 0.14 12.14
CA ILE A 99 -0.60 -0.68 11.40
C ILE A 99 -1.58 0.27 10.72
N PRO A 100 -1.55 0.44 9.39
CA PRO A 100 -2.40 1.41 8.72
C PRO A 100 -3.86 0.97 8.70
N GLU A 101 -4.74 1.95 8.57
CA GLU A 101 -6.08 1.77 7.98
C GLU A 101 -5.89 1.74 6.46
N ALA A 102 -6.24 0.62 5.82
CA ALA A 102 -5.95 0.39 4.42
C ALA A 102 -7.24 0.33 3.60
N GLU A 103 -7.36 1.19 2.59
CA GLU A 103 -8.51 1.26 1.70
C GLU A 103 -8.10 0.92 0.26
N SER A 104 -8.92 0.13 -0.45
CA SER A 104 -8.73 -0.15 -1.86
C SER A 104 -10.04 -0.51 -2.55
N TYR A 105 -10.31 0.13 -3.69
CA TYR A 105 -11.44 -0.25 -4.57
C TYR A 105 -11.18 -1.54 -5.35
N LEU A 106 -9.91 -1.95 -5.48
CA LEU A 106 -9.49 -3.11 -6.25
C LEU A 106 -9.45 -4.38 -5.39
N TYR A 107 -9.19 -4.25 -4.09
CA TYR A 107 -9.05 -5.37 -3.15
C TYR A 107 -10.10 -5.31 -2.04
N PRO A 108 -11.26 -5.97 -2.20
CA PRO A 108 -12.41 -5.81 -1.31
C PRO A 108 -12.17 -6.29 0.13
N ASP A 109 -11.25 -7.23 0.32
CA ASP A 109 -10.93 -7.78 1.65
C ASP A 109 -9.73 -7.10 2.33
N LEU A 110 -9.08 -6.10 1.69
CA LEU A 110 -7.90 -5.44 2.22
C LEU A 110 -8.21 -4.68 3.52
N GLU A 111 -9.28 -3.88 3.49
CA GLU A 111 -9.73 -3.10 4.64
C GLU A 111 -10.08 -4.01 5.82
N ASN A 112 -10.79 -5.11 5.55
CA ASN A 112 -11.13 -6.11 6.56
C ASN A 112 -9.88 -6.73 7.20
N TYR A 113 -8.85 -7.07 6.41
CA TYR A 113 -7.60 -7.62 6.95
C TYR A 113 -6.92 -6.65 7.92
N PHE A 114 -6.72 -5.40 7.51
CA PHE A 114 -6.04 -4.40 8.35
C PHE A 114 -6.88 -4.00 9.56
N ASN A 115 -8.20 -3.93 9.43
CA ASN A 115 -9.11 -3.69 10.57
C ASN A 115 -9.00 -4.81 11.61
N GLU A 116 -9.04 -6.08 11.21
CA GLU A 116 -8.86 -7.20 12.15
C GLU A 116 -7.47 -7.20 12.78
N LYS A 117 -6.43 -6.83 12.02
CA LYS A 117 -5.07 -6.65 12.56
C LYS A 117 -5.04 -5.52 13.60
N ARG A 118 -5.60 -4.34 13.31
CA ARG A 118 -5.68 -3.22 14.27
C ARG A 118 -6.42 -3.61 15.56
N LYS A 119 -7.56 -4.32 15.46
CA LYS A 119 -8.27 -4.89 16.64
C LYS A 119 -7.37 -5.82 17.46
N HIS A 120 -6.64 -6.71 16.80
CA HIS A 120 -5.77 -7.67 17.46
C HIS A 120 -4.69 -7.00 18.32
N PHE A 121 -4.16 -5.86 17.85
CA PHE A 121 -3.16 -5.07 18.55
C PHE A 121 -3.74 -3.99 19.48
N GLY A 122 -5.07 -3.92 19.62
CA GLY A 122 -5.74 -2.99 20.54
C GLY A 122 -5.70 -1.52 20.11
N LEU A 123 -5.59 -1.27 18.79
CA LEU A 123 -5.59 0.09 18.23
C LEU A 123 -7.01 0.64 17.99
N ILE A 124 -8.03 -0.22 18.06
CA ILE A 124 -9.47 0.08 17.96
C ILE A 124 -10.28 -0.75 18.95
#